data_AF-A0A8C7K128-F1
#
_entry.id   AF-A0A8C7K128-F1
#
_cell.length_a   1.000
_cell.length_b   1.000
_cell.length_c   1.000
_cell.angle_alpha   90.00
_cell.angle_beta   90.00
_cell.angle_gamma   90.00
#
_symmetry.space_group_name_H-M   'P 1'
#
loop_
_entity.id
_entity.type
_entity.pdbx_description
1 polymer ?
#
loop_
_entity_poly.entity_id
_entity_poly.type
_entity_poly.pdbx_seq_one_letter_code
_entity_poly.pdbx_strand_id
1 'polypeptide(L)'
;MKSITLTQGNNLIRLPQANRHKIFEELTIEQGFYTSKDFLPLVSKASKTGMCSCKSSLPELRGTVIVLGSGDTAFDCATSSLRCGAKRVYVVFRKGFTNIRAVPEEMELAMEEKCEFMPFLSPREVIMKAGRLVGMEFCRTELTDEGDWMEDEDQIIRLKADYIISAFGSMLSDHKVKEAMAPVRLNRWGLPELDPESMQSSESWVFAGGDVAGQANTTVESVNDGKQASWHMHTYLQSLHGQTVSSVPQLPLFHCAIDSVDIGVEMCGIRFPNPFGLASAPPTTSTAMIRRAFLEGWGFALTKTFSLDKDLVTNVSPRIVRGTTSGPMFGPGQSSFLNIELISEKTAAYWCQSVTELKADFPNKVIISSIMCSYNKADWTELAKMAEASGADALELNLSCPHGMGERGMGLACGQDTELVRNICRWVRQAVQIPFFGIKCHLG
;
A
#
# COMPACT_ATOMS: atom_id res chain seq x y z
N MET A 1 -6.80 19.75 25.29
CA MET A 1 -6.27 18.37 25.19
C MET A 1 -5.23 18.37 24.07
N LYS A 2 -3.94 18.34 24.39
CA LYS A 2 -2.87 18.19 23.39
C LYS A 2 -2.64 16.70 23.22
N SER A 3 -2.90 16.18 22.02
CA SER A 3 -2.68 14.78 21.66
C SER A 3 -1.21 14.42 21.89
N ILE A 4 -0.96 13.40 22.69
CA ILE A 4 0.34 12.72 22.73
C ILE A 4 0.38 11.85 21.48
N THR A 5 0.78 12.44 20.35
CA THR A 5 1.16 11.65 19.19
C THR A 5 2.60 11.17 19.43
N LEU A 6 2.77 10.21 20.33
CA LEU A 6 3.84 9.23 20.14
C LEU A 6 3.40 8.48 18.91
N THR A 7 4.03 8.73 17.77
CA THR A 7 3.78 8.01 16.52
C THR A 7 3.65 6.52 16.84
N GLN A 8 2.42 6.00 16.74
CA GLN A 8 2.15 4.58 16.71
C GLN A 8 2.79 4.06 15.42
N GLY A 9 4.07 3.73 15.47
CA GLY A 9 4.82 3.31 14.29
C GLY A 9 6.24 2.82 14.55
N ASN A 10 6.93 3.33 15.57
CA ASN A 10 8.32 2.96 15.88
C ASN A 10 8.47 2.55 17.35
N ASN A 11 8.06 1.34 17.70
CA ASN A 11 8.59 0.76 18.93
C ASN A 11 10.09 0.50 18.69
N LEU A 12 10.91 1.33 19.34
CA LEU A 12 12.38 1.37 19.39
C LEU A 12 13.07 0.03 19.77
N ILE A 13 12.77 -1.06 19.08
CA ILE A 13 13.58 -2.27 19.12
C ILE A 13 14.61 -2.19 18.00
N ARG A 14 15.43 -1.13 18.09
CA ARG A 14 16.79 -1.20 17.54
C ARG A 14 17.61 -2.21 18.31
N LEU A 15 18.83 -2.50 17.84
CA LEU A 15 19.80 -3.35 18.52
C LEU A 15 19.84 -3.15 20.06
N PRO A 16 20.14 -4.20 20.86
CA PRO A 16 19.76 -4.22 22.27
C PRO A 16 20.48 -3.17 23.14
N GLN A 17 21.73 -2.85 22.83
CA GLN A 17 22.53 -1.92 23.63
C GLN A 17 22.62 -0.54 22.99
N ALA A 18 22.69 0.52 23.80
CA ALA A 18 22.98 1.87 23.30
C ALA A 18 24.44 1.99 22.83
N ASN A 19 24.67 2.78 21.78
CA ASN A 19 26.02 3.19 21.42
C ASN A 19 26.49 4.28 22.38
N ARG A 20 27.36 3.93 23.33
CA ARG A 20 27.86 4.84 24.39
C ARG A 20 29.26 5.32 24.05
N HIS A 21 29.45 6.64 24.05
CA HIS A 21 30.76 7.26 23.86
C HIS A 21 31.57 7.27 25.17
N LYS A 22 32.90 7.17 25.07
CA LYS A 22 33.82 7.07 26.22
C LYS A 22 33.64 8.18 27.25
N ILE A 23 33.43 9.42 26.77
CA ILE A 23 33.23 10.61 27.63
C ILE A 23 32.00 10.52 28.56
N PHE A 24 31.11 9.55 28.33
CA PHE A 24 29.91 9.35 29.13
C PHE A 24 29.96 8.07 29.96
N GLU A 25 31.02 7.27 29.95
CA GLU A 25 31.05 5.93 30.55
C GLU A 25 30.67 5.90 32.04
N GLU A 26 31.12 6.88 32.82
CA GLU A 26 30.91 6.94 34.27
C GLU A 26 29.63 7.69 34.69
N LEU A 27 28.89 8.26 33.75
CA LEU A 27 27.71 9.08 34.06
C LEU A 27 26.47 8.23 34.36
N THR A 28 25.62 8.73 35.26
CA THR A 28 24.42 8.06 35.74
C THR A 28 23.15 8.87 35.48
N ILE A 29 22.00 8.23 35.59
CA ILE A 29 20.68 8.86 35.46
C ILE A 29 20.47 9.91 36.56
N GLU A 30 20.92 9.61 37.78
CA GLU A 30 20.83 10.50 38.94
C GLU A 30 21.63 11.79 38.74
N GLN A 31 22.72 11.72 37.97
CA GLN A 31 23.56 12.86 37.60
C GLN A 31 22.96 13.69 36.45
N GLY A 32 21.93 13.18 35.75
CA GLY A 32 21.24 13.85 34.65
C GLY A 32 21.59 13.32 33.25
N PHE A 33 22.34 12.21 33.16
CA PHE A 33 22.70 11.60 31.87
C PHE A 33 21.82 10.40 31.54
N TYR A 34 21.33 10.35 30.31
CA TYR A 34 20.60 9.21 29.75
C TYR A 34 21.20 8.80 28.41
N THR A 35 21.14 7.52 28.09
CA THR A 35 21.09 7.11 26.68
C THR A 35 19.64 7.06 26.21
N SER A 36 19.43 7.09 24.90
CA SER A 36 18.09 6.88 24.31
C SER A 36 17.45 5.54 24.72
N LYS A 37 18.26 4.49 24.97
CA LYS A 37 17.78 3.18 25.48
C LYS A 37 17.41 3.21 26.96
N ASP A 38 17.82 4.22 27.70
CA ASP A 38 17.34 4.45 29.07
C ASP A 38 16.07 5.30 29.04
N PHE A 39 16.14 6.46 28.37
CA PHE A 39 15.11 7.49 28.43
C PHE A 39 13.79 7.09 27.76
N LEU A 40 13.83 6.66 26.49
CA LEU A 40 12.61 6.40 25.73
C LEU A 40 11.78 5.23 26.29
N PRO A 41 12.39 4.14 26.82
CA PRO A 41 11.62 3.12 27.53
C PRO A 41 10.94 3.62 28.81
N LEU A 42 11.56 4.51 29.58
CA LEU A 42 10.92 5.11 30.76
C LEU A 42 9.69 5.93 30.36
N VAL A 43 9.82 6.79 29.35
CA VAL A 43 8.71 7.58 28.82
C VAL A 43 7.61 6.68 28.25
N SER A 44 7.98 5.64 27.49
CA SER A 44 7.05 4.69 26.90
C SER A 44 6.26 3.92 27.97
N LYS A 45 6.95 3.38 29.00
CA LYS A 45 6.29 2.64 30.10
C LYS A 45 5.30 3.51 30.87
N ALA A 46 5.57 4.81 31.02
CA ALA A 46 4.71 5.74 31.73
C ALA A 46 3.52 6.26 30.89
N SER A 47 3.64 6.29 29.57
CA SER A 47 2.64 6.87 28.67
C SER A 47 1.76 5.83 27.96
N LYS A 48 2.27 4.62 27.71
CA LYS A 48 1.58 3.56 26.97
C LYS A 48 0.85 2.62 27.94
N THR A 49 -0.43 2.90 28.19
CA THR A 49 -1.29 2.05 29.02
C THR A 49 -1.33 0.62 28.45
N GLY A 50 -1.11 -0.38 29.32
CA GLY A 50 -1.06 -1.79 28.92
C GLY A 50 0.33 -2.30 28.51
N MET A 51 1.33 -1.42 28.33
CA MET A 51 2.70 -1.84 28.00
C MET A 51 3.45 -2.44 29.21
N CYS A 52 3.23 -1.90 30.41
CA CYS A 52 3.75 -2.45 31.66
C CYS A 52 2.60 -2.74 32.63
N SER A 53 2.72 -3.81 33.41
CA SER A 53 1.86 -4.06 34.58
C SER A 53 2.20 -3.13 35.77
N CYS A 54 3.36 -2.48 35.71
CA CYS A 54 3.86 -1.56 36.71
C CYS A 54 3.27 -0.15 36.55
N LYS A 55 2.99 0.52 37.68
CA LYS A 55 2.74 1.98 37.68
C LYS A 55 4.08 2.69 37.46
N SER A 56 4.29 3.20 36.25
CA SER A 56 5.46 4.02 35.92
C SER A 56 5.07 5.50 35.89
N SER A 57 5.87 6.36 36.50
CA SER A 57 5.76 7.82 36.35
C SER A 57 6.62 8.31 35.19
N LEU A 58 6.21 9.40 34.55
CA LEU A 58 7.07 10.08 33.56
C LEU A 58 8.36 10.55 34.24
N PRO A 59 9.52 10.51 33.55
CA PRO A 59 10.71 11.20 34.01
C PRO A 59 10.44 12.69 34.21
N GLU A 60 11.00 13.29 35.28
CA GLU A 60 10.89 14.73 35.53
C GLU A 60 12.15 15.45 35.06
N LEU A 61 12.14 16.01 33.85
CA LEU A 61 13.27 16.75 33.28
C LEU A 61 13.07 18.25 33.47
N ARG A 62 13.43 18.79 34.64
CA ARG A 62 13.30 20.24 34.92
C ARG A 62 14.54 21.02 34.48
N GLY A 63 14.43 21.83 33.44
CA GLY A 63 15.51 22.69 32.97
C GLY A 63 15.82 22.52 31.49
N THR A 64 17.09 22.64 31.13
CA THR A 64 17.58 22.55 29.75
C THR A 64 18.10 21.14 29.46
N VAL A 65 17.64 20.54 28.37
CA VAL A 65 18.07 19.22 27.89
C VAL A 65 18.90 19.36 26.63
N ILE A 66 20.04 18.68 26.56
CA ILE A 66 20.82 18.49 25.34
C ILE A 66 20.57 17.06 24.83
N VAL A 67 20.12 16.94 23.58
CA VAL A 67 19.98 15.66 22.88
C VAL A 67 21.07 15.57 21.81
N LEU A 68 21.87 14.51 21.86
CA LEU A 68 23.01 14.32 20.95
C LEU A 68 22.65 13.34 19.83
N GLY A 69 22.56 13.83 18.60
CA GLY A 69 22.25 13.02 17.43
C GLY A 69 21.40 13.74 16.39
N SER A 70 21.23 13.11 15.23
CA SER A 70 20.49 13.65 14.07
C SER A 70 19.65 12.61 13.32
N GLY A 71 19.36 11.47 13.95
CA GLY A 71 18.42 10.45 13.42
C GLY A 71 17.13 10.44 14.22
N ASP A 72 16.16 9.61 13.82
CA ASP A 72 14.80 9.56 14.40
C ASP A 72 14.83 9.48 15.93
N THR A 73 15.71 8.62 16.48
CA THR A 73 15.90 8.47 17.93
C THR A 73 16.21 9.78 18.65
N ALA A 74 16.96 10.70 18.03
CA ALA A 74 17.29 11.99 18.61
C ALA A 74 16.07 12.93 18.62
N PHE A 75 15.29 12.96 17.54
CA PHE A 75 14.08 13.77 17.46
C PHE A 75 13.00 13.26 18.42
N ASP A 76 12.83 11.94 18.53
CA ASP A 76 11.97 11.30 19.54
C ASP A 76 12.39 11.65 20.96
N CYS A 77 13.70 11.62 21.26
CA CYS A 77 14.21 12.04 22.56
C CYS A 77 13.92 13.52 22.83
N ALA A 78 14.04 14.38 21.82
CA ALA A 78 13.83 15.81 21.96
C ALA A 78 12.37 16.15 22.28
N THR A 79 11.43 15.64 21.47
CA THR A 79 9.99 15.87 21.66
C THR A 79 9.48 15.19 22.94
N SER A 80 10.00 14.01 23.28
CA SER A 80 9.68 13.31 24.54
C SER A 80 10.20 14.06 25.77
N SER A 81 11.34 14.75 25.66
CA SER A 81 11.89 15.59 26.75
C SER A 81 10.94 16.72 27.11
N LEU A 82 10.28 17.33 26.12
CA LEU A 82 9.28 18.36 26.36
C LEU A 82 8.07 17.81 27.14
N ARG A 83 7.64 16.58 26.88
CA ARG A 83 6.56 15.92 27.67
C ARG A 83 6.98 15.63 29.10
N CYS A 84 8.27 15.43 29.33
CA CYS A 84 8.86 15.22 30.66
C CYS A 84 9.06 16.54 31.45
N GLY A 85 8.62 17.68 30.89
CA GLY A 85 8.68 18.99 31.56
C GLY A 85 9.92 19.82 31.26
N ALA A 86 10.72 19.45 30.25
CA ALA A 86 11.87 20.22 29.82
C ALA A 86 11.46 21.65 29.44
N LYS A 87 12.20 22.64 29.96
CA LYS A 87 11.97 24.05 29.66
C LYS A 87 12.49 24.42 28.27
N ARG A 88 13.61 23.81 27.87
CA ARG A 88 14.31 24.05 26.61
C ARG A 88 15.03 22.78 26.18
N VAL A 89 15.02 22.49 24.89
CA VAL A 89 15.70 21.32 24.32
C VAL A 89 16.61 21.76 23.19
N TYR A 90 17.88 21.39 23.27
CA TYR A 90 18.86 21.52 22.20
C TYR A 90 19.08 20.18 21.53
N VAL A 91 18.91 20.10 20.22
CA VAL A 91 19.30 18.96 19.40
C VAL A 91 20.65 19.29 18.77
N VAL A 92 21.70 18.62 19.23
CA VAL A 92 23.09 18.90 18.88
C VAL A 92 23.63 17.77 18.01
N PHE A 93 24.27 18.13 16.90
CA PHE A 93 24.81 17.14 15.97
C PHE A 93 26.11 17.61 15.31
N ARG A 94 26.99 16.65 15.06
CA ARG A 94 28.37 16.87 14.59
C ARG A 94 28.52 17.31 13.13
N LYS A 95 27.42 17.45 12.39
CA LYS A 95 27.43 17.77 10.95
C LYS A 95 26.46 18.93 10.66
N GLY A 96 26.29 19.30 9.40
CA GLY A 96 25.32 20.31 8.98
C GLY A 96 23.89 19.80 8.92
N PHE A 97 22.93 20.72 8.75
CA PHE A 97 21.51 20.40 8.59
C PHE A 97 21.23 19.48 7.39
N THR A 98 21.99 19.63 6.30
CA THR A 98 21.89 18.77 5.11
C THR A 98 22.34 17.33 5.37
N ASN A 99 22.92 17.04 6.54
CA ASN A 99 23.37 15.71 6.95
C ASN A 99 22.49 15.09 8.05
N ILE A 100 21.31 15.67 8.31
CA ILE A 100 20.31 15.04 9.17
C ILE A 100 19.89 13.72 8.53
N ARG A 101 19.84 12.65 9.35
CA ARG A 101 19.53 11.29 8.91
C ARG A 101 18.04 10.99 8.97
N ALA A 102 17.32 11.67 9.86
CA ALA A 102 15.87 11.57 9.93
C ALA A 102 15.22 12.19 8.68
N VAL A 103 14.03 11.73 8.35
CA VAL A 103 13.22 12.33 7.29
C VAL A 103 12.78 13.75 7.69
N PRO A 104 12.56 14.67 6.73
CA PRO A 104 12.20 16.06 7.02
C PRO A 104 10.99 16.21 7.96
N GLU A 105 10.01 15.33 7.85
CA GLU A 105 8.79 15.31 8.65
C GLU A 105 9.08 15.07 10.14
N GLU A 106 10.07 14.22 10.47
CA GLU A 106 10.50 13.97 11.86
C GLU A 106 11.23 15.19 12.45
N MET A 107 12.02 15.89 11.64
CA MET A 107 12.67 17.14 12.04
C MET A 107 11.63 18.25 12.27
N GLU A 108 10.61 18.34 11.41
CA GLU A 108 9.57 19.37 11.48
C GLU A 108 8.81 19.33 12.81
N LEU A 109 8.49 18.14 13.33
CA LEU A 109 7.85 17.96 14.64
C LEU A 109 8.64 18.63 15.77
N ALA A 110 9.96 18.42 15.81
CA ALA A 110 10.81 19.04 16.82
C ALA A 110 10.94 20.56 16.62
N MET A 111 10.96 21.02 15.37
CA MET A 111 11.03 22.44 15.03
C MET A 111 9.75 23.21 15.42
N GLU A 112 8.57 22.64 15.15
CA GLU A 112 7.28 23.21 15.53
C GLU A 112 7.17 23.38 17.05
N GLU A 113 7.71 22.42 17.80
CA GLU A 113 7.76 22.41 19.27
C GLU A 113 8.90 23.25 19.86
N LYS A 114 9.61 24.02 19.02
CA LYS A 114 10.66 24.97 19.41
C LYS A 114 11.89 24.32 20.04
N CYS A 115 12.23 23.09 19.64
CA CYS A 115 13.57 22.55 19.84
C CYS A 115 14.59 23.38 19.06
N GLU A 116 15.75 23.63 19.65
CA GLU A 116 16.82 24.40 19.02
C GLU A 116 17.88 23.47 18.45
N PHE A 117 18.25 23.70 17.19
CA PHE A 117 19.20 22.86 16.47
C PHE A 117 20.59 23.50 16.48
N MET A 118 21.57 22.75 16.96
CA MET A 118 22.97 23.18 17.04
C MET A 118 23.82 22.27 16.15
N PRO A 119 24.00 22.62 14.86
CA PRO A 119 24.83 21.85 13.94
C PRO A 119 26.32 22.07 14.22
N PHE A 120 27.16 21.24 13.61
CA PHE A 120 28.62 21.39 13.61
C PHE A 120 29.26 21.36 15.01
N LEU A 121 28.71 20.57 15.93
CA LEU A 121 29.25 20.44 17.30
C LEU A 121 29.56 18.99 17.64
N SER A 122 30.81 18.72 18.03
CA SER A 122 31.24 17.42 18.54
C SER A 122 31.44 17.46 20.05
N PRO A 123 30.87 16.50 20.80
CA PRO A 123 31.07 16.35 22.23
C PRO A 123 32.54 16.29 22.69
N ARG A 124 32.91 17.10 23.70
CA ARG A 124 34.23 17.07 24.33
C ARG A 124 34.19 16.65 25.80
N GLU A 125 33.59 17.48 26.64
CA GLU A 125 33.60 17.27 28.09
C GLU A 125 32.23 17.55 28.71
N VAL A 126 31.82 16.73 29.69
CA VAL A 126 30.62 16.99 30.49
C VAL A 126 31.01 17.79 31.72
N ILE A 127 30.39 18.96 31.90
CA ILE A 127 30.70 19.86 33.00
C ILE A 127 29.87 19.44 34.21
N MET A 128 30.55 19.00 35.26
CA MET A 128 29.95 18.52 36.50
C MET A 128 30.19 19.52 37.64
N LYS A 129 29.16 19.75 38.47
CA LYS A 129 29.27 20.54 39.70
C LYS A 129 28.45 19.89 40.81
N ALA A 130 29.08 19.68 41.97
CA ALA A 130 28.44 19.06 43.14
C ALA A 130 27.69 17.74 42.81
N GLY A 131 28.28 16.91 41.95
CA GLY A 131 27.70 15.62 41.55
C GLY A 131 26.49 15.71 40.60
N ARG A 132 26.23 16.87 39.98
CA ARG A 132 25.19 17.07 38.98
C ARG A 132 25.76 17.66 37.70
N LEU A 133 25.15 17.30 36.58
CA LEU A 133 25.41 17.89 35.28
C LEU A 133 24.97 19.35 35.27
N VAL A 134 25.83 20.26 34.82
CA VAL A 134 25.52 21.70 34.69
C VAL A 134 25.79 22.25 33.29
N GLY A 135 26.37 21.45 32.40
CA GLY A 135 26.57 21.79 31.02
C GLY A 135 27.44 20.79 30.28
N MET A 136 27.74 21.13 29.03
CA MET A 136 28.57 20.35 28.15
C MET A 136 29.44 21.26 27.29
N GLU A 137 30.69 20.87 27.14
CA GLU A 137 31.65 21.48 26.24
C GLU A 137 31.68 20.72 24.91
N PHE A 138 31.74 21.47 23.82
CA PHE A 138 31.82 20.99 22.46
C PHE A 138 32.98 21.68 21.75
N CYS A 139 33.58 21.00 20.79
CA CYS A 139 34.40 21.63 19.76
C CYS A 139 33.57 21.79 18.48
N ARG A 140 33.91 22.79 17.67
CA ARG A 140 33.29 22.99 16.37
C ARG A 140 33.80 21.94 15.38
N THR A 141 32.93 21.48 14.50
CA THR A 141 33.30 20.61 13.38
C THR A 141 33.14 21.33 12.04
N GLU A 142 33.96 20.96 11.08
CA GLU A 142 33.88 21.47 9.72
C GLU A 142 34.20 20.38 8.70
N LEU A 143 33.71 20.58 7.47
CA LEU A 143 33.98 19.72 6.34
C LEU A 143 35.15 20.34 5.57
N THR A 144 36.23 19.59 5.40
CA THR A 144 37.37 20.01 4.59
C THR A 144 37.03 19.98 3.11
N ASP A 145 37.83 20.66 2.29
CA ASP A 145 37.70 20.62 0.82
C ASP A 145 37.86 19.19 0.26
N GLU A 146 38.54 18.31 1.00
CA GLU A 146 38.75 16.90 0.66
C GLU A 146 37.53 16.01 1.02
N GLY A 147 36.54 16.57 1.72
CA GLY A 147 35.31 15.87 2.11
C GLY A 147 35.38 15.16 3.47
N ASP A 148 36.46 15.35 4.22
CA ASP A 148 36.64 14.80 5.56
C ASP A 148 36.12 15.74 6.64
N TRP A 149 35.69 15.16 7.76
CA TRP A 149 35.22 15.93 8.92
C TRP A 149 36.35 16.15 9.90
N MET A 150 36.69 17.40 10.17
CA MET A 150 37.67 17.78 11.18
C MET A 150 37.00 18.44 12.39
N GLU A 151 37.66 18.32 13.54
CA GLU A 151 37.27 18.92 14.81
C GLU A 151 38.28 20.02 15.15
N ASP A 152 37.82 21.24 15.35
CA ASP A 152 38.65 22.38 15.73
C ASP A 152 38.68 22.53 17.25
N GLU A 153 39.80 22.13 17.86
CA GLU A 153 40.00 22.15 19.32
C GLU A 153 40.08 23.55 19.91
N ASP A 154 40.41 24.58 19.11
CA ASP A 154 40.51 25.96 19.58
C ASP A 154 39.12 26.62 19.62
N GLN A 155 38.20 26.16 18.77
CA GLN A 155 36.81 26.66 18.70
C GLN A 155 35.88 25.88 19.65
N ILE A 156 35.92 26.26 20.92
CA ILE A 156 35.14 25.64 22.00
C ILE A 156 33.81 26.37 22.26
N ILE A 157 32.74 25.61 22.42
CA ILE A 157 31.41 26.10 22.82
C ILE A 157 30.97 25.37 24.10
N ARG A 158 30.53 26.15 25.10
CA ARG A 158 29.98 25.63 26.35
C ARG A 158 28.48 25.90 26.42
N LEU A 159 27.68 24.83 26.42
CA LEU A 159 26.23 24.92 26.59
C LEU A 159 25.83 24.54 28.01
N LYS A 160 25.04 25.39 28.67
CA LYS A 160 24.44 25.06 29.97
C LYS A 160 23.30 24.08 29.77
N ALA A 161 23.30 23.01 30.55
CA ALA A 161 22.27 21.98 30.53
C ALA A 161 22.16 21.31 31.88
N ASP A 162 20.97 20.82 32.20
CA ASP A 162 20.69 20.05 33.40
C ASP A 162 20.65 18.55 33.07
N TYR A 163 20.39 18.21 31.80
CA TYR A 163 20.32 16.83 31.31
C TYR A 163 20.99 16.68 29.94
N ILE A 164 21.59 15.51 29.72
CA ILE A 164 22.09 15.08 28.41
C ILE A 164 21.46 13.74 28.06
N ILE A 165 20.99 13.63 26.81
CA ILE A 165 20.46 12.38 26.24
C ILE A 165 21.30 12.01 25.00
N SER A 166 22.02 10.90 25.07
CA SER A 166 22.79 10.37 23.94
C SER A 166 21.91 9.51 23.02
N ALA A 167 21.77 9.92 21.76
CA ALA A 167 20.98 9.25 20.72
C ALA A 167 21.86 8.85 19.52
N PHE A 168 23.05 8.29 19.78
CA PHE A 168 24.01 7.87 18.74
C PHE A 168 23.65 6.56 18.03
N GLY A 169 22.49 5.98 18.34
CA GLY A 169 22.03 4.71 17.81
C GLY A 169 22.25 3.56 18.79
N SER A 170 22.21 2.35 18.26
CA SER A 170 22.25 1.13 19.05
C SER A 170 23.17 0.10 18.41
N MET A 171 23.65 -0.86 19.19
CA MET A 171 24.59 -1.88 18.78
C MET A 171 24.32 -3.22 19.45
N LEU A 172 24.92 -4.27 18.93
CA LEU A 172 24.99 -5.59 19.57
C LEU A 172 26.38 -5.77 20.18
N SER A 173 26.51 -5.55 21.49
CA SER A 173 27.80 -5.60 22.20
C SER A 173 27.91 -6.70 23.25
N ASP A 174 26.78 -7.21 23.77
CA ASP A 174 26.79 -8.23 24.82
C ASP A 174 27.42 -9.54 24.32
N HIS A 175 28.51 -9.94 24.98
CA HIS A 175 29.27 -11.14 24.65
C HIS A 175 28.44 -12.41 24.80
N LYS A 176 27.60 -12.51 25.83
CA LYS A 176 26.77 -13.69 26.08
C LYS A 176 25.74 -13.88 24.97
N VAL A 177 25.20 -12.77 24.45
CA VAL A 177 24.27 -12.81 23.31
C VAL A 177 25.00 -13.24 22.05
N LYS A 178 26.23 -12.77 21.82
CA LYS A 178 27.05 -13.21 20.68
C LYS A 178 27.45 -14.69 20.77
N GLU A 179 27.88 -15.14 21.94
CA GLU A 179 28.19 -16.55 22.19
C GLU A 179 26.97 -17.45 21.96
N ALA A 180 25.78 -17.01 22.36
CA ALA A 180 24.54 -17.75 22.13
C ALA A 180 24.18 -17.91 20.65
N MET A 181 24.73 -17.09 19.75
CA MET A 181 24.55 -17.22 18.30
C MET A 181 25.58 -18.16 17.64
N ALA A 182 26.62 -18.60 18.35
CA ALA A 182 27.60 -19.51 17.78
C ALA A 182 26.92 -20.82 17.31
N PRO A 183 27.27 -21.37 16.13
CA PRO A 183 28.43 -21.05 15.29
C PRO A 183 28.17 -20.04 14.14
N VAL A 184 27.09 -19.26 14.16
CA VAL A 184 26.76 -18.30 13.10
C VAL A 184 27.91 -17.31 12.88
N ARG A 185 28.32 -17.14 11.61
CA ARG A 185 29.35 -16.17 11.23
C ARG A 185 28.84 -14.75 11.44
N LEU A 186 29.68 -13.93 12.07
CA LEU A 186 29.43 -12.50 12.23
C LEU A 186 30.32 -11.71 11.26
N ASN A 187 29.75 -10.65 10.69
CA ASN A 187 30.47 -9.73 9.82
C ASN A 187 31.38 -8.77 10.62
N ARG A 188 32.09 -7.87 9.91
CA ARG A 188 33.00 -6.87 10.51
C ARG A 188 32.34 -5.94 11.54
N TRP A 189 31.02 -5.81 11.52
CA TRP A 189 30.23 -4.98 12.43
C TRP A 189 29.74 -5.76 13.67
N GLY A 190 30.07 -7.05 13.76
CA GLY A 190 29.65 -7.93 14.86
C GLY A 190 28.17 -8.32 14.80
N LEU A 191 27.57 -8.25 13.62
CA LEU A 191 26.20 -8.68 13.31
C LEU A 191 26.22 -9.98 12.48
N PRO A 192 25.17 -10.81 12.52
CA PRO A 192 25.06 -11.99 11.67
C PRO A 192 25.31 -11.67 10.19
N GLU A 193 26.16 -12.47 9.55
CA GLU A 193 26.34 -12.45 8.10
C GLU A 193 25.21 -13.26 7.46
N LEU A 194 24.45 -12.61 6.58
CA LEU A 194 23.24 -13.17 5.99
C LEU A 194 23.30 -13.04 4.46
N ASP A 195 22.72 -14.01 3.78
CA ASP A 195 22.40 -13.89 2.36
C ASP A 195 21.24 -12.88 2.17
N PRO A 196 21.42 -11.85 1.32
CA PRO A 196 20.47 -10.74 1.22
C PRO A 196 19.16 -11.11 0.52
N GLU A 197 19.09 -12.24 -0.19
CA GLU A 197 17.86 -12.69 -0.84
C GLU A 197 17.07 -13.65 0.06
N SER A 198 17.75 -14.56 0.75
CA SER A 198 17.12 -15.60 1.56
C SER A 198 17.01 -15.28 3.04
N MET A 199 17.76 -14.28 3.51
CA MET A 199 17.92 -13.94 4.93
C MET A 199 18.53 -15.07 5.76
N GLN A 200 19.15 -16.05 5.10
CA GLN A 200 19.78 -17.22 5.69
C GLN A 200 21.19 -16.86 6.19
N SER A 201 21.58 -17.39 7.34
CA SER A 201 22.94 -17.24 7.87
C SER A 201 23.91 -18.28 7.30
N SER A 202 25.14 -18.33 7.83
CA SER A 202 26.08 -19.41 7.54
C SER A 202 25.56 -20.80 7.93
N GLU A 203 24.63 -20.87 8.88
CA GLU A 203 23.96 -22.11 9.30
C GLU A 203 22.62 -22.25 8.56
N SER A 204 22.46 -23.36 7.81
CA SER A 204 21.30 -23.56 6.92
C SER A 204 19.93 -23.49 7.60
N TRP A 205 19.88 -23.75 8.89
CA TRP A 205 18.66 -23.77 9.70
C TRP A 205 18.43 -22.47 10.48
N VAL A 206 19.32 -21.48 10.36
CA VAL A 206 19.27 -20.21 11.09
C VAL A 206 19.11 -19.05 10.12
N PHE A 207 18.06 -18.25 10.36
CA PHE A 207 17.70 -17.06 9.60
C PHE A 207 17.61 -15.85 10.53
N ALA A 208 17.83 -14.64 10.03
CA ALA A 208 17.68 -13.42 10.80
C ALA A 208 17.21 -12.26 9.92
N GLY A 209 16.61 -11.23 10.53
CA GLY A 209 16.05 -10.08 9.81
C GLY A 209 15.78 -8.90 10.73
N GLY A 210 15.57 -7.72 10.15
CA GLY A 210 15.39 -6.46 10.85
C GLY A 210 16.72 -5.84 11.29
N ASP A 211 16.70 -5.00 12.32
CA ASP A 211 17.89 -4.26 12.78
C ASP A 211 19.13 -5.13 13.03
N VAL A 212 18.95 -6.41 13.42
CA VAL A 212 20.07 -7.35 13.63
C VAL A 212 20.77 -7.76 12.34
N ALA A 213 20.10 -7.69 11.19
CA ALA A 213 20.70 -7.89 9.88
C ALA A 213 21.62 -6.72 9.48
N GLY A 214 21.47 -5.56 10.12
CA GLY A 214 22.30 -4.37 9.90
C GLY A 214 22.02 -3.63 8.59
N GLN A 215 20.99 -4.00 7.85
CA GLN A 215 20.56 -3.37 6.60
C GLN A 215 19.29 -2.52 6.79
N ALA A 216 18.31 -3.04 7.54
CA ALA A 216 17.07 -2.33 7.83
C ALA A 216 17.32 -1.14 8.76
N ASN A 217 16.71 0.01 8.44
CA ASN A 217 16.69 1.20 9.28
C ASN A 217 15.26 1.63 9.64
N THR A 218 14.26 0.97 9.07
CA THR A 218 12.84 1.27 9.24
C THR A 218 12.05 0.02 9.64
N THR A 219 10.88 0.24 10.25
CA THR A 219 9.95 -0.83 10.61
C THR A 219 9.48 -1.61 9.38
N VAL A 220 9.24 -0.95 8.24
CA VAL A 220 8.75 -1.62 7.01
C VAL A 220 9.81 -2.55 6.41
N GLU A 221 11.08 -2.14 6.42
CA GLU A 221 12.20 -3.00 5.98
C GLU A 221 12.32 -4.21 6.90
N SER A 222 12.25 -4.02 8.22
CA SER A 222 12.33 -5.13 9.18
C SER A 222 11.17 -6.14 9.02
N VAL A 223 9.95 -5.65 8.76
CA VAL A 223 8.79 -6.50 8.43
C VAL A 223 9.04 -7.26 7.13
N ASN A 224 9.63 -6.60 6.13
CA ASN A 224 9.96 -7.23 4.86
C ASN A 224 11.05 -8.31 5.01
N ASP A 225 12.07 -8.10 5.83
CA ASP A 225 13.09 -9.10 6.11
C ASP A 225 12.46 -10.37 6.71
N GLY A 226 11.55 -10.21 7.67
CA GLY A 226 10.80 -11.33 8.24
C GLY A 226 9.91 -12.03 7.21
N LYS A 227 9.24 -11.25 6.33
CA LYS A 227 8.44 -11.78 5.22
C LYS A 227 9.30 -12.59 4.26
N GLN A 228 10.47 -12.09 3.88
CA GLN A 228 11.40 -12.75 2.99
C GLN A 228 11.94 -14.04 3.62
N ALA A 229 12.42 -13.97 4.86
CA ALA A 229 12.90 -15.12 5.62
C ALA A 229 11.84 -16.22 5.71
N SER A 230 10.56 -15.87 5.91
CA SER A 230 9.48 -16.86 6.06
C SER A 230 9.34 -17.82 4.87
N TRP A 231 9.56 -17.34 3.63
CA TRP A 231 9.50 -18.16 2.43
C TRP A 231 10.66 -19.16 2.35
N HIS A 232 11.87 -18.72 2.72
CA HIS A 232 13.07 -19.57 2.69
C HIS A 232 13.13 -20.52 3.88
N MET A 233 12.62 -20.11 5.05
CA MET A 233 12.36 -21.01 6.17
C MET A 233 11.36 -22.10 5.78
N HIS A 234 10.26 -21.74 5.10
CA HIS A 234 9.30 -22.70 4.57
C HIS A 234 9.98 -23.69 3.60
N THR A 235 10.73 -23.19 2.62
CA THR A 235 11.48 -23.99 1.66
C THR A 235 12.45 -24.95 2.34
N TYR A 236 13.22 -24.46 3.32
CA TYR A 236 14.16 -25.25 4.10
C TYR A 236 13.43 -26.37 4.87
N LEU A 237 12.38 -26.04 5.63
CA LEU A 237 11.62 -27.02 6.41
C LEU A 237 10.97 -28.09 5.53
N GLN A 238 10.41 -27.73 4.38
CA GLN A 238 9.85 -28.68 3.43
C GLN A 238 10.93 -29.63 2.87
N SER A 239 12.12 -29.11 2.60
CA SER A 239 13.23 -29.94 2.11
C SER A 239 13.67 -31.02 3.11
N LEU A 240 13.57 -30.74 4.43
CA LEU A 240 13.85 -31.74 5.49
C LEU A 240 12.88 -32.92 5.46
N HIS A 241 11.68 -32.73 4.90
CA HIS A 241 10.65 -33.75 4.74
C HIS A 241 10.59 -34.33 3.32
N GLY A 242 11.60 -34.04 2.48
CA GLY A 242 11.64 -34.50 1.08
C GLY A 242 10.55 -33.88 0.20
N GLN A 243 9.96 -32.75 0.62
CA GLN A 243 8.94 -32.04 -0.14
C GLN A 243 9.59 -30.91 -0.94
N THR A 244 9.11 -30.71 -2.17
CA THR A 244 9.52 -29.59 -3.01
C THR A 244 8.47 -28.50 -2.96
N VAL A 245 8.94 -27.25 -2.99
CA VAL A 245 8.11 -26.05 -3.06
C VAL A 245 8.27 -25.40 -4.42
N SER A 246 7.31 -24.55 -4.80
CA SER A 246 7.38 -23.75 -6.03
C SER A 246 8.67 -22.92 -6.06
N SER A 247 9.29 -22.79 -7.24
CA SER A 247 10.43 -21.88 -7.42
C SER A 247 10.02 -20.40 -7.36
N VAL A 248 8.74 -20.11 -7.61
CA VAL A 248 8.14 -18.78 -7.47
C VAL A 248 7.53 -18.66 -6.07
N PRO A 249 7.90 -17.64 -5.27
CA PRO A 249 7.31 -17.40 -3.97
C PRO A 249 5.79 -17.22 -3.98
N GLN A 250 5.09 -17.95 -3.10
CA GLN A 250 3.63 -17.95 -2.96
C GLN A 250 3.22 -17.71 -1.51
N LEU A 251 3.60 -16.55 -0.98
CA LEU A 251 3.17 -16.16 0.37
C LEU A 251 1.65 -15.92 0.40
N PRO A 252 0.91 -16.49 1.38
CA PRO A 252 -0.52 -16.27 1.49
C PRO A 252 -0.88 -14.80 1.65
N LEU A 253 -2.08 -14.44 1.19
CA LEU A 253 -2.68 -13.16 1.50
C LEU A 253 -3.19 -13.13 2.95
N PHE A 254 -3.55 -11.94 3.42
CA PHE A 254 -4.28 -11.79 4.67
C PHE A 254 -5.74 -12.20 4.46
N HIS A 255 -6.29 -12.98 5.40
CA HIS A 255 -7.68 -13.42 5.37
C HIS A 255 -8.41 -13.10 6.68
N CYS A 256 -9.71 -12.85 6.57
CA CYS A 256 -10.61 -12.69 7.70
C CYS A 256 -12.01 -13.29 7.40
N ALA A 257 -12.89 -13.30 8.41
CA ALA A 257 -14.23 -13.88 8.27
C ALA A 257 -15.08 -13.23 7.15
N ILE A 258 -14.77 -12.00 6.74
CA ILE A 258 -15.46 -11.29 5.66
C ILE A 258 -15.23 -11.98 4.31
N ASP A 259 -14.05 -12.58 4.10
CA ASP A 259 -13.72 -13.24 2.83
C ASP A 259 -14.54 -14.51 2.59
N SER A 260 -15.16 -15.06 3.65
CA SER A 260 -16.02 -16.25 3.58
C SER A 260 -17.50 -15.92 3.32
N VAL A 261 -17.87 -14.64 3.20
CA VAL A 261 -19.24 -14.23 2.90
C VAL A 261 -19.61 -14.63 1.47
N ASP A 262 -20.64 -15.46 1.32
CA ASP A 262 -21.20 -15.79 -0.01
C ASP A 262 -21.91 -14.56 -0.59
N ILE A 263 -21.39 -14.06 -1.70
CA ILE A 263 -21.95 -12.94 -2.47
C ILE A 263 -22.62 -13.41 -3.76
N GLY A 264 -22.79 -14.71 -3.98
CA GLY A 264 -23.46 -15.26 -5.15
C GLY A 264 -24.98 -15.02 -5.13
N VAL A 265 -25.56 -14.80 -6.30
CA VAL A 265 -27.00 -14.51 -6.47
C VAL A 265 -27.59 -15.33 -7.61
N GLU A 266 -28.86 -15.69 -7.53
CA GLU A 266 -29.60 -16.31 -8.63
C GLU A 266 -30.64 -15.34 -9.18
N MET A 267 -30.68 -15.17 -10.50
CA MET A 267 -31.66 -14.32 -11.19
C MET A 267 -32.10 -15.00 -12.48
N CYS A 268 -33.42 -15.09 -12.70
CA CYS A 268 -34.01 -15.70 -13.90
C CYS A 268 -33.50 -17.13 -14.20
N GLY A 269 -33.21 -17.92 -13.16
CA GLY A 269 -32.69 -19.28 -13.28
C GLY A 269 -31.19 -19.38 -13.61
N ILE A 270 -30.47 -18.26 -13.57
CA ILE A 270 -29.03 -18.18 -13.80
C ILE A 270 -28.35 -17.87 -12.46
N ARG A 271 -27.38 -18.72 -12.06
CA ARG A 271 -26.54 -18.49 -10.88
C ARG A 271 -25.34 -17.62 -11.26
N PHE A 272 -25.21 -16.48 -10.61
CA PHE A 272 -24.08 -15.56 -10.71
C PHE A 272 -23.15 -15.77 -9.51
N PRO A 273 -21.82 -15.92 -9.73
CA PRO A 273 -20.87 -16.10 -8.62
C PRO A 273 -20.71 -14.83 -7.77
N ASN A 274 -21.01 -13.65 -8.33
CA ASN A 274 -21.16 -12.38 -7.65
C ASN A 274 -22.06 -11.45 -8.51
N PRO A 275 -22.67 -10.39 -7.95
CA PRO A 275 -23.66 -9.59 -8.64
C PRO A 275 -23.06 -8.50 -9.54
N PHE A 276 -21.74 -8.51 -9.76
CA PHE A 276 -21.04 -7.45 -10.50
C PHE A 276 -20.70 -7.92 -11.90
N GLY A 277 -21.06 -7.12 -12.90
CA GLY A 277 -20.79 -7.44 -14.29
C GLY A 277 -20.48 -6.23 -15.15
N LEU A 278 -19.80 -6.49 -16.27
CA LEU A 278 -19.51 -5.47 -17.27
C LEU A 278 -20.73 -5.26 -18.18
N ALA A 279 -21.19 -4.01 -18.30
CA ALA A 279 -22.24 -3.63 -19.23
C ALA A 279 -21.79 -3.71 -20.71
N SER A 280 -22.75 -3.74 -21.63
CA SER A 280 -22.52 -3.64 -23.07
C SER A 280 -22.00 -2.23 -23.43
N ALA A 281 -20.68 -2.05 -23.43
CA ALA A 281 -20.05 -0.73 -23.35
C ALA A 281 -18.58 -0.77 -23.82
N PRO A 282 -17.84 0.36 -23.82
CA PRO A 282 -16.42 0.35 -24.18
C PRO A 282 -15.55 -0.68 -23.42
N PRO A 283 -15.77 -0.98 -22.12
CA PRO A 283 -15.04 -2.05 -21.42
C PRO A 283 -15.22 -3.46 -22.00
N THR A 284 -16.23 -3.68 -22.85
CA THR A 284 -16.51 -4.96 -23.50
C THR A 284 -16.36 -4.89 -25.02
N THR A 285 -15.54 -3.95 -25.52
CA THR A 285 -15.27 -3.76 -26.96
C THR A 285 -14.68 -5.00 -27.65
N SER A 286 -14.02 -5.89 -26.91
CA SER A 286 -13.40 -7.10 -27.47
C SER A 286 -13.40 -8.26 -26.47
N THR A 287 -13.33 -9.47 -27.02
CA THR A 287 -13.27 -10.75 -26.27
C THR A 287 -12.12 -10.80 -25.29
N ALA A 288 -10.95 -10.27 -25.68
CA ALA A 288 -9.77 -10.21 -24.83
C ALA A 288 -10.00 -9.34 -23.58
N MET A 289 -10.86 -8.33 -23.64
CA MET A 289 -11.21 -7.51 -22.47
C MET A 289 -12.10 -8.28 -21.50
N ILE A 290 -13.13 -8.97 -22.03
CA ILE A 290 -14.03 -9.80 -21.21
C ILE A 290 -13.26 -10.95 -20.54
N ARG A 291 -12.37 -11.62 -21.29
CA ARG A 291 -11.49 -12.66 -20.74
C ARG A 291 -10.68 -12.17 -19.55
N ARG A 292 -10.03 -11.00 -19.68
CA ARG A 292 -9.29 -10.40 -18.57
C ARG A 292 -10.21 -10.05 -17.40
N ALA A 293 -11.40 -9.50 -17.65
CA ALA A 293 -12.36 -9.22 -16.59
C ALA A 293 -12.76 -10.48 -15.80
N PHE A 294 -12.94 -11.62 -16.46
CA PHE A 294 -13.22 -12.87 -15.77
C PHE A 294 -12.04 -13.40 -14.95
N LEU A 295 -10.81 -13.23 -15.44
CA LEU A 295 -9.60 -13.52 -14.67
C LEU A 295 -9.47 -12.63 -13.42
N GLU A 296 -9.89 -11.37 -13.51
CA GLU A 296 -9.97 -10.42 -12.38
C GLU A 296 -11.17 -10.67 -11.44
N GLY A 297 -12.04 -11.64 -11.76
CA GLY A 297 -13.10 -12.08 -10.85
C GLY A 297 -14.50 -11.52 -11.12
N TRP A 298 -14.72 -10.70 -12.16
CA TRP A 298 -16.07 -10.23 -12.54
C TRP A 298 -17.05 -11.41 -12.69
N GLY A 299 -18.27 -11.28 -12.17
CA GLY A 299 -19.23 -12.38 -12.12
C GLY A 299 -19.90 -12.66 -13.46
N PHE A 300 -20.17 -11.60 -14.22
CA PHE A 300 -20.75 -11.69 -15.56
C PHE A 300 -20.25 -10.58 -16.49
N ALA A 301 -20.48 -10.72 -17.78
CA ALA A 301 -20.20 -9.68 -18.75
C ALA A 301 -21.18 -9.72 -19.92
N LEU A 302 -21.49 -8.55 -20.45
CA LEU A 302 -22.20 -8.41 -21.70
C LEU A 302 -21.23 -8.28 -22.86
N THR A 303 -21.53 -8.89 -23.99
CA THR A 303 -20.87 -8.51 -25.24
C THR A 303 -21.21 -7.06 -25.57
N LYS A 304 -20.33 -6.33 -26.25
CA LYS A 304 -20.76 -5.09 -26.91
C LYS A 304 -21.89 -5.44 -27.88
N THR A 305 -22.93 -4.62 -27.92
CA THR A 305 -24.09 -4.83 -28.81
C THR A 305 -23.63 -5.14 -30.21
N PHE A 306 -24.08 -6.23 -30.82
CA PHE A 306 -23.78 -6.56 -32.20
C PHE A 306 -25.06 -6.85 -33.00
N SER A 307 -24.94 -6.79 -34.32
CA SER A 307 -26.04 -6.95 -35.28
C SER A 307 -25.63 -7.89 -36.40
N LEU A 308 -26.58 -8.18 -37.29
CA LEU A 308 -26.30 -8.89 -38.54
C LEU A 308 -25.37 -8.06 -39.44
N ASP A 309 -24.66 -8.73 -40.35
CA ASP A 309 -23.63 -8.10 -41.20
C ASP A 309 -24.19 -6.97 -42.10
N LYS A 310 -25.47 -7.05 -42.47
CA LYS A 310 -26.16 -6.00 -43.25
C LYS A 310 -26.34 -4.69 -42.48
N ASP A 311 -26.24 -4.74 -41.16
CA ASP A 311 -26.42 -3.61 -40.24
C ASP A 311 -25.08 -3.15 -39.63
N LEU A 312 -23.94 -3.53 -40.22
CA LEU A 312 -22.63 -3.09 -39.77
C LEU A 312 -22.52 -1.56 -39.75
N VAL A 313 -21.86 -1.07 -38.71
CA VAL A 313 -21.67 0.37 -38.46
C VAL A 313 -20.19 0.73 -38.45
N THR A 314 -19.91 2.02 -38.64
CA THR A 314 -18.58 2.62 -38.47
C THR A 314 -18.68 3.76 -37.47
N ASN A 315 -17.86 3.73 -36.42
CA ASN A 315 -17.82 4.78 -35.41
C ASN A 315 -17.11 6.04 -35.92
N VAL A 316 -17.48 7.20 -35.36
CA VAL A 316 -16.78 8.48 -35.57
C VAL A 316 -15.76 8.75 -34.48
N SER A 317 -14.89 9.74 -34.68
CA SER A 317 -13.93 10.22 -33.68
C SER A 317 -13.80 11.75 -33.76
N PRO A 318 -13.87 12.51 -32.64
CA PRO A 318 -14.02 12.05 -31.24
C PRO A 318 -15.43 11.58 -30.90
N ARG A 319 -15.57 10.65 -29.94
CA ARG A 319 -16.88 10.05 -29.59
C ARG A 319 -17.16 9.77 -28.12
N ILE A 320 -16.16 9.85 -27.23
CA ILE A 320 -16.33 9.70 -25.79
C ILE A 320 -15.64 10.90 -25.14
N VAL A 321 -16.36 11.65 -24.33
CA VAL A 321 -15.85 12.85 -23.65
C VAL A 321 -16.17 12.81 -22.17
N ARG A 322 -15.32 13.46 -21.37
CA ARG A 322 -15.59 13.63 -19.93
C ARG A 322 -16.83 14.48 -19.70
N GLY A 323 -17.58 14.18 -18.66
CA GLY A 323 -18.71 14.98 -18.21
C GLY A 323 -18.27 16.32 -17.63
N THR A 324 -19.07 17.36 -17.85
CA THR A 324 -18.93 18.68 -17.23
C THR A 324 -19.74 18.82 -15.93
N THR A 325 -20.39 17.75 -15.50
CA THR A 325 -21.34 17.69 -14.38
C THR A 325 -20.73 18.01 -13.00
N SER A 326 -19.40 17.96 -12.87
CA SER A 326 -18.67 18.31 -11.64
C SER A 326 -17.60 19.38 -11.87
N GLY A 327 -17.85 20.30 -12.79
CA GLY A 327 -16.95 21.42 -13.07
C GLY A 327 -15.62 21.00 -13.72
N PRO A 328 -14.55 21.82 -13.65
CA PRO A 328 -13.28 21.59 -14.35
C PRO A 328 -12.36 20.59 -13.61
N MET A 329 -12.93 19.50 -13.07
CA MET A 329 -12.16 18.43 -12.43
C MET A 329 -11.72 17.39 -13.47
N PHE A 330 -10.40 17.21 -13.61
CA PHE A 330 -9.79 16.25 -14.52
C PHE A 330 -9.14 15.10 -13.75
N GLY A 331 -8.82 14.01 -14.44
CA GLY A 331 -8.20 12.83 -13.82
C GLY A 331 -9.24 11.90 -13.18
N PRO A 332 -8.96 11.33 -11.98
CA PRO A 332 -9.73 10.24 -11.41
C PRO A 332 -11.17 10.64 -11.08
N GLY A 333 -12.06 9.64 -11.03
CA GLY A 333 -13.43 9.82 -10.53
C GLY A 333 -14.26 10.81 -11.34
N GLN A 334 -14.13 10.79 -12.68
CA GLN A 334 -14.99 11.60 -13.55
C GLN A 334 -16.46 11.30 -13.23
N SER A 335 -17.21 12.35 -12.91
CA SER A 335 -18.59 12.22 -12.44
C SER A 335 -19.56 11.68 -13.50
N SER A 336 -19.23 11.87 -14.78
CA SER A 336 -19.96 11.26 -15.89
C SER A 336 -19.09 11.22 -17.14
N PHE A 337 -19.58 10.50 -18.15
CA PHE A 337 -19.08 10.52 -19.51
C PHE A 337 -20.25 10.73 -20.46
N LEU A 338 -20.01 11.43 -21.56
CA LEU A 338 -20.93 11.52 -22.68
C LEU A 338 -20.33 10.75 -23.85
N ASN A 339 -21.14 9.95 -24.53
CA ASN A 339 -20.70 9.22 -25.71
C ASN A 339 -21.70 9.33 -26.86
N ILE A 340 -21.17 9.33 -28.07
CA ILE A 340 -21.91 9.19 -29.34
C ILE A 340 -21.44 7.92 -30.07
N GLU A 341 -21.06 6.90 -29.30
CA GLU A 341 -20.62 5.62 -29.84
C GLU A 341 -21.82 4.79 -30.31
N LEU A 342 -21.62 4.00 -31.36
CA LEU A 342 -22.62 3.09 -31.91
C LEU A 342 -22.49 1.68 -31.28
N ILE A 343 -23.16 0.71 -31.89
CA ILE A 343 -22.95 -0.72 -31.62
C ILE A 343 -21.53 -1.16 -32.03
N SER A 344 -21.21 -2.42 -31.81
CA SER A 344 -19.92 -3.01 -32.17
C SER A 344 -19.63 -2.89 -33.67
N GLU A 345 -18.41 -2.50 -34.01
CA GLU A 345 -17.89 -2.59 -35.40
C GLU A 345 -17.44 -4.00 -35.77
N LYS A 346 -17.54 -4.96 -34.83
CA LYS A 346 -17.19 -6.38 -35.06
C LYS A 346 -18.44 -7.18 -35.42
N THR A 347 -18.27 -8.15 -36.31
CA THR A 347 -19.36 -8.95 -36.88
C THR A 347 -20.04 -9.86 -35.86
N ALA A 348 -21.26 -10.31 -36.16
CA ALA A 348 -21.94 -11.33 -35.36
C ALA A 348 -21.13 -12.63 -35.26
N ALA A 349 -20.45 -13.02 -36.35
CA ALA A 349 -19.58 -14.20 -36.36
C ALA A 349 -18.44 -14.09 -35.33
N TYR A 350 -17.78 -12.93 -35.26
CA TYR A 350 -16.75 -12.67 -34.23
C TYR A 350 -17.32 -12.87 -32.83
N TRP A 351 -18.48 -12.28 -32.53
CA TRP A 351 -19.06 -12.34 -31.19
C TRP A 351 -19.57 -13.73 -30.84
N CYS A 352 -20.21 -14.44 -31.77
CA CYS A 352 -20.67 -15.81 -31.54
C CYS A 352 -19.48 -16.74 -31.27
N GLN A 353 -18.42 -16.69 -32.08
CA GLN A 353 -17.21 -17.48 -31.80
C GLN A 353 -16.61 -17.12 -30.43
N SER A 354 -16.58 -15.83 -30.11
CA SER A 354 -16.03 -15.34 -28.85
C SER A 354 -16.81 -15.81 -27.63
N VAL A 355 -18.14 -15.87 -27.71
CA VAL A 355 -18.99 -16.39 -26.63
C VAL A 355 -18.71 -17.88 -26.43
N THR A 356 -18.60 -18.66 -27.51
CA THR A 356 -18.24 -20.08 -27.44
C THR A 356 -16.90 -20.27 -26.72
N GLU A 357 -15.87 -19.51 -27.10
CA GLU A 357 -14.54 -19.57 -26.48
C GLU A 357 -14.58 -19.17 -25.01
N LEU A 358 -15.27 -18.08 -24.67
CA LEU A 358 -15.35 -17.61 -23.29
C LEU A 358 -16.14 -18.57 -22.40
N LYS A 359 -17.22 -19.20 -22.88
CA LYS A 359 -17.96 -20.21 -22.12
C LYS A 359 -17.17 -21.51 -21.94
N ALA A 360 -16.36 -21.90 -22.93
CA ALA A 360 -15.47 -23.04 -22.81
C ALA A 360 -14.42 -22.82 -21.70
N ASP A 361 -13.82 -21.63 -21.65
CA ASP A 361 -12.76 -21.32 -20.69
C ASP A 361 -13.28 -20.89 -19.32
N PHE A 362 -14.50 -20.34 -19.26
CA PHE A 362 -15.11 -19.81 -18.04
C PHE A 362 -16.55 -20.33 -17.85
N PRO A 363 -16.75 -21.64 -17.62
CA PRO A 363 -18.09 -22.23 -17.55
C PRO A 363 -18.98 -21.64 -16.44
N ASN A 364 -18.36 -21.24 -15.32
CA ASN A 364 -19.05 -20.66 -14.15
C ASN A 364 -19.28 -19.15 -14.25
N LYS A 365 -18.80 -18.48 -15.30
CA LYS A 365 -19.03 -17.06 -15.54
C LYS A 365 -20.21 -16.89 -16.48
N VAL A 366 -21.04 -15.88 -16.21
CA VAL A 366 -22.25 -15.63 -17.00
C VAL A 366 -21.92 -14.69 -18.17
N ILE A 367 -22.32 -15.06 -19.38
CA ILE A 367 -22.15 -14.27 -20.58
C ILE A 367 -23.51 -13.97 -21.18
N ILE A 368 -23.78 -12.68 -21.35
CA ILE A 368 -25.03 -12.19 -21.92
C ILE A 368 -24.72 -11.55 -23.27
N SER A 369 -25.29 -12.09 -24.34
CA SER A 369 -25.10 -11.54 -25.68
C SER A 369 -26.04 -10.35 -25.89
N SER A 370 -25.47 -9.15 -25.98
CA SER A 370 -26.22 -7.95 -26.35
C SER A 370 -26.41 -7.89 -27.86
N ILE A 371 -27.66 -7.88 -28.32
CA ILE A 371 -28.01 -7.91 -29.75
C ILE A 371 -28.97 -6.78 -30.13
N MET A 372 -28.90 -6.35 -31.39
CA MET A 372 -29.77 -5.33 -31.95
C MET A 372 -30.08 -5.61 -33.43
N CYS A 373 -31.33 -5.45 -33.82
CA CYS A 373 -31.79 -5.50 -35.20
C CYS A 373 -32.75 -4.34 -35.49
N SER A 374 -32.98 -4.07 -36.79
CA SER A 374 -34.12 -3.28 -37.23
C SER A 374 -35.46 -3.91 -36.81
N TYR A 375 -36.57 -3.19 -36.95
CA TYR A 375 -37.90 -3.72 -36.63
C TYR A 375 -38.37 -4.75 -37.69
N ASN A 376 -37.72 -5.90 -37.68
CA ASN A 376 -37.93 -7.00 -38.61
C ASN A 376 -37.92 -8.33 -37.84
N LYS A 377 -39.01 -9.10 -37.96
CA LYS A 377 -39.15 -10.37 -37.25
C LYS A 377 -38.08 -11.40 -37.62
N ALA A 378 -37.74 -11.50 -38.91
CA ALA A 378 -36.77 -12.48 -39.39
C ALA A 378 -35.39 -12.19 -38.81
N ASP A 379 -34.98 -10.93 -38.81
CA ASP A 379 -33.67 -10.49 -38.31
C ASP A 379 -33.50 -10.78 -36.82
N TRP A 380 -34.47 -10.39 -35.99
CA TRP A 380 -34.45 -10.67 -34.55
C TRP A 380 -34.45 -12.18 -34.27
N THR A 381 -35.17 -12.97 -35.08
CA THR A 381 -35.21 -14.43 -34.93
C THR A 381 -33.86 -15.05 -35.29
N GLU A 382 -33.25 -14.61 -36.38
CA GLU A 382 -31.95 -15.10 -36.87
C GLU A 382 -30.84 -14.79 -35.86
N LEU A 383 -30.69 -13.51 -35.49
CA LEU A 383 -29.61 -13.07 -34.61
C LEU A 383 -29.73 -13.67 -33.20
N ALA A 384 -30.96 -13.78 -32.66
CA ALA A 384 -31.17 -14.41 -31.36
C ALA A 384 -30.79 -15.89 -31.36
N LYS A 385 -31.14 -16.64 -32.41
CA LYS A 385 -30.74 -18.05 -32.57
C LYS A 385 -29.24 -18.22 -32.72
N MET A 386 -28.58 -17.34 -33.47
CA MET A 386 -27.12 -17.34 -33.57
C MET A 386 -26.46 -17.13 -32.20
N ALA A 387 -26.94 -16.16 -31.44
CA ALA A 387 -26.42 -15.87 -30.11
C ALA A 387 -26.69 -17.01 -29.11
N GLU A 388 -27.88 -17.63 -29.11
CA GLU A 388 -28.15 -18.81 -28.28
C GLU A 388 -27.28 -20.01 -28.68
N ALA A 389 -27.13 -20.27 -29.98
CA ALA A 389 -26.31 -21.37 -30.49
C ALA A 389 -24.82 -21.23 -30.14
N SER A 390 -24.34 -20.01 -29.88
CA SER A 390 -22.97 -19.78 -29.37
C SER A 390 -22.76 -20.18 -27.92
N GLY A 391 -23.83 -20.51 -27.19
CA GLY A 391 -23.78 -20.90 -25.78
C GLY A 391 -23.93 -19.74 -24.79
N ALA A 392 -24.42 -18.58 -25.23
CA ALA A 392 -24.73 -17.48 -24.31
C ALA A 392 -25.72 -17.94 -23.23
N ASP A 393 -25.49 -17.51 -21.98
CA ASP A 393 -26.37 -17.88 -20.85
C ASP A 393 -27.69 -17.10 -20.90
N ALA A 394 -27.67 -15.90 -21.49
CA ALA A 394 -28.86 -15.08 -21.76
C ALA A 394 -28.61 -14.10 -22.90
N LEU A 395 -29.68 -13.41 -23.33
CA LEU A 395 -29.59 -12.29 -24.27
C LEU A 395 -29.96 -10.95 -23.62
N GLU A 396 -29.31 -9.87 -24.05
CA GLU A 396 -29.78 -8.50 -23.84
C GLU A 396 -30.29 -7.97 -25.18
N LEU A 397 -31.56 -7.55 -25.21
CA LEU A 397 -32.15 -6.91 -26.39
C LEU A 397 -31.93 -5.41 -26.24
N ASN A 398 -31.02 -4.86 -27.03
CA ASN A 398 -30.78 -3.43 -27.05
C ASN A 398 -31.88 -2.75 -27.86
N LEU A 399 -32.77 -2.03 -27.16
CA LEU A 399 -33.91 -1.33 -27.76
C LEU A 399 -33.60 0.16 -28.02
N SER A 400 -32.34 0.57 -27.85
CA SER A 400 -31.87 1.95 -27.95
C SER A 400 -31.35 2.23 -29.36
N CYS A 401 -31.72 3.39 -29.91
CA CYS A 401 -31.34 3.81 -31.27
C CYS A 401 -29.81 3.99 -31.39
N PRO A 402 -29.17 3.59 -32.51
CA PRO A 402 -27.88 4.16 -32.87
C PRO A 402 -28.07 5.66 -33.16
N HIS A 403 -27.50 6.53 -32.32
CA HIS A 403 -27.51 7.98 -32.48
C HIS A 403 -27.38 8.39 -33.96
N GLY A 404 -28.39 9.10 -34.52
CA GLY A 404 -28.30 9.72 -35.84
C GLY A 404 -28.97 9.02 -37.04
N MET A 405 -29.85 8.02 -36.85
CA MET A 405 -30.56 7.35 -37.98
C MET A 405 -32.11 7.44 -37.95
N GLY A 406 -32.68 8.57 -37.51
CA GLY A 406 -34.13 8.77 -37.48
C GLY A 406 -34.85 8.60 -38.83
N GLU A 407 -34.16 8.79 -39.96
CA GLU A 407 -34.74 8.78 -41.31
C GLU A 407 -34.84 7.39 -41.98
N ARG A 408 -34.24 6.33 -41.41
CA ARG A 408 -34.24 4.97 -41.99
C ARG A 408 -35.21 3.98 -41.34
N GLY A 409 -36.17 4.45 -40.55
CA GLY A 409 -37.05 3.57 -39.76
C GLY A 409 -36.30 2.82 -38.65
N MET A 410 -35.07 3.23 -38.37
CA MET A 410 -34.16 2.72 -37.36
C MET A 410 -33.99 3.78 -36.27
N GLY A 411 -34.90 3.77 -35.29
CA GLY A 411 -34.68 4.43 -34.01
C GLY A 411 -35.08 5.90 -33.90
N LEU A 412 -36.37 6.07 -33.62
CA LEU A 412 -36.90 6.92 -32.54
C LEU A 412 -38.01 6.17 -31.76
N ALA A 413 -38.47 5.01 -32.25
CA ALA A 413 -39.76 4.45 -31.84
C ALA A 413 -39.75 3.09 -31.11
N CYS A 414 -38.74 2.20 -31.18
CA CYS A 414 -38.92 0.84 -30.63
C CYS A 414 -38.98 0.76 -29.10
N GLY A 415 -37.96 1.25 -28.36
CA GLY A 415 -37.96 1.22 -26.89
C GLY A 415 -38.92 2.21 -26.21
N GLN A 416 -39.52 3.12 -26.99
CA GLN A 416 -40.49 4.11 -26.49
C GLN A 416 -41.94 3.68 -26.77
N ASP A 417 -42.14 2.80 -27.76
CA ASP A 417 -43.44 2.23 -28.11
C ASP A 417 -43.60 0.84 -27.47
N THR A 418 -44.53 0.74 -26.52
CA THR A 418 -44.82 -0.52 -25.83
C THR A 418 -45.24 -1.67 -26.76
N GLU A 419 -45.83 -1.36 -27.91
CA GLU A 419 -46.23 -2.37 -28.90
C GLU A 419 -45.02 -2.92 -29.65
N LEU A 420 -44.10 -2.06 -30.09
CA LEU A 420 -42.87 -2.48 -30.75
C LEU A 420 -42.00 -3.32 -29.81
N VAL A 421 -41.83 -2.89 -28.54
CA VAL A 421 -41.13 -3.68 -27.51
C VAL A 421 -41.79 -5.05 -27.33
N ARG A 422 -43.11 -5.09 -27.17
CA ARG A 422 -43.86 -6.34 -26.97
C ARG A 422 -43.67 -7.30 -28.15
N ASN A 423 -43.71 -6.78 -29.37
CA ASN A 423 -43.56 -7.58 -30.58
C ASN A 423 -42.15 -8.15 -30.72
N ILE A 424 -41.11 -7.33 -30.50
CA ILE A 424 -39.71 -7.79 -30.49
C ILE A 424 -39.52 -8.91 -29.45
N CYS A 425 -39.95 -8.69 -28.20
CA CYS A 425 -39.85 -9.69 -27.14
C CYS A 425 -40.60 -10.98 -27.50
N ARG A 426 -41.77 -10.88 -28.14
CA ARG A 426 -42.54 -12.05 -28.59
C ARG A 426 -41.80 -12.83 -29.68
N TRP A 427 -41.17 -12.14 -30.63
CA TRP A 427 -40.38 -12.79 -31.68
C TRP A 427 -39.18 -13.53 -31.10
N VAL A 428 -38.41 -12.87 -30.22
CA VAL A 428 -37.24 -13.50 -29.58
C VAL A 428 -37.66 -14.66 -28.68
N ARG A 429 -38.72 -14.51 -27.88
CA ARG A 429 -39.23 -15.61 -27.02
C ARG A 429 -39.65 -16.85 -27.81
N GLN A 430 -40.18 -16.67 -29.02
CA GLN A 430 -40.52 -17.77 -29.93
C GLN A 430 -39.27 -18.39 -30.58
N ALA A 431 -38.16 -17.66 -30.64
CA ALA A 431 -36.94 -18.06 -31.33
C ALA A 431 -35.96 -18.85 -30.44
N VAL A 432 -35.85 -18.48 -29.16
CA VAL A 432 -34.86 -19.03 -28.21
C VAL A 432 -35.49 -19.60 -26.94
N GLN A 433 -34.76 -20.46 -26.24
CA GLN A 433 -35.12 -21.04 -24.94
C GLN A 433 -34.43 -20.33 -23.76
N ILE A 434 -33.20 -19.84 -23.94
CA ILE A 434 -32.48 -19.10 -22.90
C ILE A 434 -33.22 -17.83 -22.44
N PRO A 435 -32.98 -17.35 -21.20
CA PRO A 435 -33.52 -16.08 -20.72
C PRO A 435 -33.07 -14.90 -21.59
N PHE A 436 -33.89 -13.85 -21.64
CA PHE A 436 -33.49 -12.59 -22.26
C PHE A 436 -34.08 -11.39 -21.51
N PHE A 437 -33.38 -10.25 -21.63
CA PHE A 437 -33.74 -9.00 -20.98
C PHE A 437 -33.93 -7.91 -22.03
N GLY A 438 -35.09 -7.24 -22.04
CA GLY A 438 -35.30 -6.07 -22.90
C GLY A 438 -34.87 -4.80 -22.18
N ILE A 439 -33.88 -4.08 -22.72
CA ILE A 439 -33.30 -2.91 -22.05
C ILE A 439 -33.45 -1.66 -22.92
N LYS A 440 -33.84 -0.57 -22.25
CA LYS A 440 -33.91 0.78 -22.79
C LYS A 440 -32.97 1.68 -21.99
N CYS A 441 -32.03 2.34 -22.67
CA CYS A 441 -31.33 3.46 -22.08
C CYS A 441 -32.25 4.68 -22.14
N HIS A 442 -32.63 5.22 -20.98
CA HIS A 442 -33.34 6.50 -20.94
C HIS A 442 -32.32 7.60 -21.27
N LEU A 443 -32.40 8.16 -22.48
CA LEU A 443 -31.79 9.45 -22.77
C LEU A 443 -32.59 10.46 -21.93
N GLY A 444 -31.97 10.98 -20.88
CA GLY A 444 -32.50 12.04 -20.03
C GLY A 444 -32.32 13.42 -20.65
#